data_AF-A0A832HWM4-F1
#
_entry.id   AF-A0A832HWM4-F1
#
_cell.length_a   1.000
_cell.length_b   1.000
_cell.length_c   1.000
_cell.angle_alpha   90.00
_cell.angle_beta   90.00
_cell.angle_gamma   90.00
#
_symmetry.space_group_name_H-M   'P 1'
#
loop_
_entity.id
_entity.type
_entity.pdbx_description
1 polymer ?
#
loop_
_entity_poly.entity_id
_entity_poly.type
_entity_poly.pdbx_seq_one_letter_code
_entity_poly.pdbx_strand_id
1 'polypeptide(L)'
;MALAKACTPWYPTIFPEKCDGCAPFGKPRCVEYCPNGVFSFIDGKAVVANPHKCVNGCTACEPLCHKKAITFPKPQLAQAVKTEEKGLLRKTTCRKCGKVFWTNREKDLCFDCDV
;
A
#
# COMPACT_ATOMS: atom_id res chain seq x y z
N MET A 1 -4.31 -16.29 -33.96
CA MET A 1 -4.75 -16.70 -32.61
C MET A 1 -4.30 -15.63 -31.64
N ALA A 2 -5.22 -14.81 -31.11
CA ALA A 2 -4.88 -13.78 -30.16
C ALA A 2 -4.48 -14.45 -28.83
N LEU A 3 -3.28 -14.14 -28.35
CA LEU A 3 -2.83 -14.55 -27.03
C LEU A 3 -3.79 -13.94 -26.00
N ALA A 4 -4.57 -14.80 -25.33
CA ALA A 4 -5.43 -14.37 -24.25
C ALA A 4 -4.56 -13.71 -23.18
N LYS A 5 -4.67 -12.39 -23.05
CA LYS A 5 -4.09 -11.64 -21.93
C LYS A 5 -4.57 -12.33 -20.65
N ALA A 6 -3.64 -12.91 -19.88
CA ALA A 6 -3.97 -13.60 -18.65
C ALA A 6 -4.62 -12.59 -17.68
N CYS A 7 -5.95 -12.55 -17.66
CA CYS A 7 -6.72 -11.80 -16.67
C CYS A 7 -6.62 -12.53 -15.33
N THR A 8 -5.48 -12.39 -14.67
CA THR A 8 -5.34 -12.87 -13.29
C THR A 8 -6.24 -12.00 -12.42
N PRO A 9 -7.25 -12.57 -11.75
CA PRO A 9 -8.14 -11.77 -10.93
C PRO A 9 -7.36 -11.17 -9.76
N TRP A 10 -7.57 -9.89 -9.49
CA TRP A 10 -6.87 -9.16 -8.44
C TRP A 10 -7.73 -9.06 -7.19
N TYR A 11 -7.33 -9.77 -6.14
CA TYR A 11 -7.91 -9.66 -4.80
C TYR A 11 -6.96 -10.31 -3.78
N PRO A 12 -7.04 -9.94 -2.49
CA PRO A 12 -6.20 -10.56 -1.47
C PRO A 12 -6.63 -12.00 -1.18
N THR A 13 -5.69 -12.83 -0.73
CA THR A 13 -5.97 -14.10 -0.06
C THR A 13 -5.70 -13.96 1.42
N ILE A 14 -6.57 -14.49 2.29
CA ILE A 14 -6.36 -14.55 3.73
C ILE A 14 -5.99 -15.98 4.13
N PHE A 15 -4.87 -16.12 4.84
CA PHE A 15 -4.40 -17.36 5.44
C PHE A 15 -5.02 -17.52 6.85
N PRO A 16 -6.06 -18.35 7.02
CA PRO A 16 -6.78 -18.47 8.28
C PRO A 16 -5.89 -18.96 9.43
N GLU A 17 -4.87 -19.76 9.15
CA GLU A 17 -3.91 -20.28 10.13
C GLU A 17 -3.03 -19.17 10.75
N LYS A 18 -2.84 -18.06 10.04
CA LYS A 18 -2.09 -16.89 10.53
C LYS A 18 -3.00 -15.83 11.11
N CYS A 19 -4.25 -15.76 10.67
CA CYS A 19 -5.22 -14.78 11.13
C CYS A 19 -5.65 -15.08 12.57
N ASP A 20 -5.33 -14.16 13.47
CA ASP A 20 -5.71 -14.17 14.89
C ASP A 20 -6.90 -13.23 15.17
N GLY A 21 -7.61 -12.81 14.12
CA GLY A 21 -8.75 -11.89 14.24
C GLY A 21 -8.40 -10.48 14.69
N CYS A 22 -7.11 -10.11 14.71
CA CYS A 22 -6.65 -8.90 15.40
C CYS A 22 -7.04 -8.89 16.89
N ALA A 23 -7.10 -10.06 17.55
CA ALA A 23 -7.42 -10.18 18.98
C ALA A 23 -6.65 -9.20 19.89
N PRO A 24 -5.36 -8.91 19.68
CA PRO A 24 -4.63 -7.91 20.49
C PRO A 24 -5.15 -6.46 20.34
N PHE A 25 -5.85 -6.15 19.26
CA PHE A 25 -6.31 -4.80 18.92
C PHE A 25 -7.82 -4.63 19.02
N GLY A 26 -8.57 -5.69 19.33
CA GLY A 26 -10.02 -5.68 19.52
C GLY A 26 -10.87 -5.52 18.24
N LYS A 27 -10.29 -5.05 17.13
CA LYS A 27 -10.99 -4.87 15.85
C LYS A 27 -10.16 -5.36 14.65
N PRO A 28 -10.79 -5.99 13.64
CA PRO A 28 -10.11 -6.43 12.43
C PRO A 28 -9.70 -5.23 11.56
N ARG A 29 -8.41 -4.84 11.62
CA ARG A 29 -7.89 -3.66 10.90
C ARG A 29 -8.10 -3.72 9.40
N CYS A 30 -8.01 -4.90 8.78
CA CYS A 30 -8.24 -5.04 7.34
C CYS A 30 -9.69 -4.76 6.93
N VAL A 31 -10.65 -5.09 7.79
CA VAL A 31 -12.08 -4.82 7.55
C VAL A 31 -12.36 -3.34 7.73
N GLU A 32 -11.91 -2.74 8.83
CA GLU A 32 -12.13 -1.30 9.12
C GLU A 32 -11.43 -0.39 8.10
N TYR A 33 -10.24 -0.78 7.64
CA TYR A 33 -9.45 0.05 6.72
C TYR A 33 -9.97 0.01 5.28
N CYS A 34 -10.62 -1.07 4.84
CA CYS A 34 -11.00 -1.22 3.45
C CYS A 34 -12.37 -0.58 3.19
N PRO A 35 -12.45 0.62 2.58
CA PRO A 35 -13.72 1.31 2.36
C PRO A 35 -14.62 0.57 1.36
N ASN A 36 -14.05 -0.33 0.55
CA ASN A 36 -14.77 -1.06 -0.49
C ASN A 36 -15.50 -2.31 0.03
N GLY A 37 -15.38 -2.63 1.32
CA GLY A 37 -16.08 -3.78 1.91
C GLY A 37 -15.66 -5.13 1.30
N VAL A 38 -14.36 -5.26 0.96
CA VAL A 38 -13.79 -6.51 0.41
C VAL A 38 -13.83 -7.64 1.45
N PHE A 39 -13.67 -7.29 2.72
CA PHE A 39 -13.56 -8.24 3.82
C PHE A 39 -14.85 -8.31 4.65
N SER A 40 -15.09 -9.48 5.23
CA SER A 40 -16.06 -9.69 6.31
C SER A 40 -15.37 -10.36 7.49
N PHE A 41 -16.01 -10.31 8.65
CA PHE A 41 -15.49 -10.92 9.88
C PHE A 41 -16.43 -12.03 10.32
N ILE A 42 -15.93 -13.27 10.30
CA ILE A 42 -16.70 -14.50 10.59
C ILE A 42 -15.85 -15.36 11.53
N ASP A 43 -16.45 -15.88 12.60
CA ASP A 43 -15.80 -16.78 13.57
C ASP A 43 -14.46 -16.26 14.11
N GLY A 44 -14.39 -14.95 14.37
CA GLY A 44 -13.18 -14.32 14.89
C GLY A 44 -12.07 -14.17 13.86
N LYS A 45 -12.33 -14.36 12.56
CA LYS A 45 -11.34 -14.23 11.49
C LYS A 45 -11.85 -13.37 10.34
N ALA A 46 -10.92 -12.74 9.65
CA ALA A 46 -11.23 -12.01 8.42
C ALA A 46 -11.36 -13.00 7.26
N VAL A 47 -12.35 -12.79 6.40
CA VAL A 47 -12.57 -13.53 5.15
C VAL A 47 -12.78 -12.56 4.00
N VAL A 48 -12.47 -12.98 2.78
CA VAL A 48 -12.68 -12.17 1.57
C VAL A 48 -14.10 -12.45 1.06
N ALA A 49 -15.03 -11.56 1.36
CA ALA A 49 -16.45 -11.71 1.01
C ALA A 49 -16.78 -11.12 -0.37
N ASN A 50 -16.13 -10.01 -0.74
CA ASN A 50 -16.40 -9.30 -1.99
C ASN A 50 -15.10 -9.09 -2.79
N PRO A 51 -14.51 -10.16 -3.38
CA PRO A 51 -13.24 -10.05 -4.09
C PRO A 51 -13.29 -9.06 -5.27
N HIS A 52 -14.44 -8.98 -5.95
CA HIS A 52 -14.66 -8.06 -7.08
C HIS A 52 -14.68 -6.58 -6.70
N LYS A 53 -14.80 -6.24 -5.41
CA LYS A 53 -14.69 -4.86 -4.91
C LYS A 53 -13.24 -4.45 -4.62
N CYS A 54 -12.28 -5.35 -4.78
CA CYS A 54 -10.88 -5.02 -4.62
C CYS A 54 -10.40 -4.21 -5.84
N VAL A 55 -9.80 -3.04 -5.58
CA VAL A 55 -9.24 -2.19 -6.63
C VAL A 55 -7.97 -2.85 -7.18
N ASN A 56 -7.91 -3.05 -8.50
CA ASN A 56 -6.74 -3.61 -9.17
C ASN A 56 -5.45 -2.86 -8.80
N GLY A 57 -4.44 -3.58 -8.32
CA GLY A 57 -3.15 -3.03 -7.89
C GLY A 57 -3.14 -2.46 -6.46
N CYS A 58 -4.27 -2.33 -5.77
CA CYS A 58 -4.29 -1.89 -4.38
C CYS A 58 -3.79 -3.00 -3.45
N THR A 59 -2.72 -2.72 -2.71
CA THR A 59 -2.13 -3.62 -1.70
C THR A 59 -2.14 -3.02 -0.29
N ALA A 60 -2.84 -1.90 -0.09
CA ALA A 60 -2.74 -1.09 1.13
C ALA A 60 -3.14 -1.83 2.43
N CYS A 61 -4.00 -2.86 2.33
CA CYS A 61 -4.39 -3.66 3.49
C CYS A 61 -3.36 -4.74 3.88
N GLU A 62 -2.46 -5.15 2.97
CA GLU A 62 -1.44 -6.18 3.23
C GLU A 62 -0.52 -5.81 4.43
N PRO A 63 0.11 -4.62 4.47
CA PRO A 63 0.99 -4.25 5.57
C PRO A 63 0.26 -3.99 6.90
N LEU A 64 -1.06 -3.85 6.91
CA LEU A 64 -1.83 -3.61 8.13
C LEU A 64 -1.98 -4.86 9.01
N CYS A 65 -1.84 -6.04 8.42
CA CYS A 65 -1.91 -7.29 9.15
C CYS A 65 -0.60 -7.58 9.86
N HIS A 66 -0.57 -7.44 11.19
CA HIS A 66 0.62 -7.74 12.01
C HIS A 66 1.08 -9.19 11.90
N LYS A 67 0.14 -10.13 11.64
CA LYS A 67 0.45 -11.55 11.41
C LYS A 67 0.87 -11.88 9.98
N LYS A 68 0.83 -10.90 9.07
CA LYS A 68 1.09 -11.11 7.62
C LYS A 68 0.23 -12.24 7.05
N ALA A 69 -1.05 -12.26 7.42
CA ALA A 69 -2.03 -13.26 6.97
C ALA A 69 -2.67 -12.90 5.62
N ILE A 70 -2.39 -11.72 5.06
CA ILE A 70 -2.93 -11.23 3.80
C ILE A 70 -1.84 -11.31 2.75
N THR A 71 -2.15 -11.75 1.53
CA THR A 71 -1.21 -11.76 0.40
C THR A 71 -1.94 -11.48 -0.91
N PHE A 72 -1.30 -10.74 -1.80
CA PHE A 72 -1.81 -10.48 -3.14
C PHE A 72 -1.13 -11.34 -4.23
N PRO A 73 -1.78 -11.54 -5.39
CA PRO A 73 -1.13 -12.07 -6.57
C PRO A 73 0.12 -11.25 -6.89
N LYS A 74 1.25 -11.91 -7.12
CA LYS A 74 2.47 -11.21 -7.55
C LYS A 74 2.23 -10.71 -8.98
N PRO A 75 2.37 -9.40 -9.28
CA PRO A 75 2.54 -9.00 -10.66
C PRO A 75 3.77 -9.76 -11.20
N GLN A 76 3.65 -10.37 -12.37
CA GLN A 76 4.81 -10.96 -13.05
C GLN A 76 5.76 -9.81 -13.39
N LEU A 77 6.73 -9.56 -12.51
CA LEU A 77 7.63 -8.43 -12.59
C LEU A 77 8.60 -8.64 -13.76
N ALA A 78 8.44 -7.82 -14.81
CA ALA A 78 9.61 -7.28 -15.48
C ALA A 78 10.44 -6.56 -14.40
N GLN A 79 11.69 -6.99 -14.25
CA GLN A 79 12.58 -6.54 -13.18
C GLN A 79 12.70 -5.02 -13.20
N ALA A 80 12.20 -4.35 -12.16
CA ALA A 80 12.45 -2.93 -11.96
C ALA A 80 13.90 -2.75 -11.52
N VAL A 81 14.74 -2.33 -12.47
CA VAL A 81 16.07 -1.80 -12.21
C VAL A 81 15.92 -0.65 -11.23
N LYS A 82 16.57 -0.75 -10.06
CA LYS A 82 16.65 0.35 -9.09
C LYS A 82 17.68 1.36 -9.61
N THR A 83 17.27 2.28 -10.45
CA THR A 83 18.09 3.48 -10.69
C THR A 83 17.78 4.44 -9.55
N GLU A 84 18.78 4.80 -8.74
CA GLU A 84 18.69 5.86 -7.72
C GLU A 84 18.58 7.25 -8.38
N GLU A 85 17.63 7.43 -9.29
CA GLU A 85 17.36 8.73 -9.89
C GLU A 85 16.50 9.55 -8.93
N LYS A 86 17.15 10.51 -8.28
CA LYS A 86 16.51 11.67 -7.61
C LYS A 86 15.80 12.56 -8.64
N GLY A 87 14.99 11.98 -9.52
CA GLY A 87 14.63 12.49 -10.84
C GLY A 87 14.06 13.91 -10.86
N LEU A 88 13.27 14.30 -9.84
CA LEU A 88 12.66 15.63 -9.73
C LEU A 88 13.17 16.45 -8.54
N LEU A 89 14.11 15.92 -7.76
CA LEU A 89 14.58 16.57 -6.54
C LEU A 89 15.82 17.40 -6.83
N ARG A 90 15.73 18.72 -6.63
CA ARG A 90 16.88 19.62 -6.61
C ARG A 90 17.34 19.87 -5.17
N LYS A 91 18.65 20.00 -4.98
CA LYS A 91 19.25 20.45 -3.71
C LYS A 91 19.29 21.97 -3.70
N THR A 92 18.71 22.62 -2.69
CA THR A 92 18.70 24.09 -2.55
C THR A 92 18.91 24.48 -1.08
N THR A 93 19.16 25.76 -0.84
CA THR A 93 19.35 26.34 0.49
C THR A 93 18.17 27.23 0.82
N CYS A 94 17.60 27.06 2.02
CA CYS A 94 16.47 27.88 2.45
C CYS A 94 16.90 29.34 2.65
N ARG A 95 16.22 30.28 1.99
CA ARG A 95 16.53 31.72 2.12
C ARG A 95 16.26 32.30 3.52
N LYS A 96 15.46 31.61 4.35
CA LYS A 96 15.07 32.09 5.69
C LYS A 96 15.98 31.56 6.80
N CYS A 97 16.26 30.26 6.83
CA CYS A 97 17.03 29.64 7.91
C CYS A 97 18.41 29.08 7.47
N GLY A 98 18.76 29.18 6.20
CA GLY A 98 20.05 28.70 5.68
C GLY A 98 20.20 27.18 5.61
N LYS A 99 19.18 26.39 5.99
CA LYS A 99 19.23 24.92 5.90
C LYS A 99 19.33 24.47 4.44
N VAL A 100 20.19 23.50 4.16
CA VAL A 100 20.29 22.83 2.86
C VAL A 100 19.33 21.64 2.84
N PHE A 101 18.47 21.56 1.81
CA PHE A 101 17.44 20.52 1.70
C PHE A 101 17.20 20.12 0.24
N TRP A 102 16.57 18.97 0.06
CA TRP A 102 16.12 18.50 -1.25
C TRP A 102 14.64 18.80 -1.41
N THR A 103 14.26 19.33 -2.57
CA THR A 103 12.88 19.70 -2.85
C THR A 103 12.59 19.56 -4.33
N ASN A 104 11.37 19.15 -4.67
CA ASN A 104 10.80 19.27 -6.02
C ASN A 104 9.97 20.57 -6.17
N ARG A 105 9.96 21.43 -5.15
CA ARG A 105 9.23 22.71 -5.16
C ARG A 105 10.07 23.80 -5.82
N GLU A 106 9.39 24.74 -6.48
CA GLU A 106 10.00 25.93 -7.07
C GLU A 106 10.47 26.94 -6.01
N LYS A 107 9.90 26.90 -4.79
CA LYS A 107 10.30 27.78 -3.69
C LYS A 107 11.58 27.30 -3.00
N ASP A 108 12.48 28.24 -2.70
CA ASP A 108 13.67 28.03 -1.86
C ASP A 108 13.39 28.27 -0.37
N LEU A 109 12.26 27.73 0.12
CA LEU A 109 11.88 27.75 1.53
C LEU A 109 11.73 26.32 2.03
N CYS A 110 12.38 25.99 3.15
CA CYS A 110 12.19 24.68 3.77
C CYS A 110 10.79 24.60 4.39
N PHE A 111 10.32 23.38 4.65
CA PHE A 111 8.97 23.15 5.18
C PHE A 111 8.71 23.89 6.49
N ASP A 112 9.70 23.93 7.40
CA ASP A 112 9.62 24.68 8.68
C ASP A 112 9.48 26.21 8.50
N CYS A 113 9.84 26.73 7.32
CA CYS A 113 9.90 28.16 7.03
C CYS A 113 8.75 28.66 6.14
N ASP A 114 7.97 27.75 5.57
CA ASP A 114 6.81 28.01 4.68
C ASP A 114 5.50 28.00 5.49
N VAL A 115 5.50 28.72 6.62
CA VAL A 115 4.37 28.98 7.52
C VAL A 115 3.96 30.44 7.40
#